data_AF-A0A485CDX2-F1
#
_entry.id   AF-A0A485CDX2-F1
#
_cell.length_a   1.000
_cell.length_b   1.000
_cell.length_c   1.000
_cell.angle_alpha   90.00
_cell.angle_beta   90.00
_cell.angle_gamma   90.00
#
_symmetry.space_group_name_H-M   'P 1'
#
loop_
_entity.id
_entity.type
_entity.pdbx_description
1 polymer ?
#
loop_
_entity_poly.entity_id
_entity_poly.type
_entity_poly.pdbx_seq_one_letter_code
_entity_poly.pdbx_strand_id
1 'polypeptide(L)'
;MADLAKTIQDPLAAKLRERLKGQFGVVKNSKGKLGIDCVFSTEALVYPQADGSVCAMKSSAEGPKRMDCASGFGAATMVTATFGFVAVSHALKKMLAKAGRQGQAL
;
A
#
# COMPACT_ATOMS: atom_id res chain seq x y z
N MET A 1 1.84 -8.90 -0.14
CA MET A 1 2.42 -8.10 -1.23
C MET A 1 1.80 -8.49 -2.56
N ALA A 2 1.40 -7.54 -3.41
CA ALA A 2 0.78 -7.80 -4.71
C ALA A 2 1.02 -6.64 -5.69
N ASP A 3 0.53 -6.77 -6.93
CA ASP A 3 0.48 -5.65 -7.88
C ASP A 3 -0.45 -4.55 -7.34
N LEU A 4 -0.06 -3.28 -7.51
CA LEU A 4 -0.82 -2.11 -7.07
C LEU A 4 -2.27 -2.13 -7.57
N ALA A 5 -2.54 -2.68 -8.75
CA ALA A 5 -3.90 -2.81 -9.28
C ALA A 5 -4.81 -3.71 -8.42
N LYS A 6 -4.23 -4.59 -7.62
CA LYS A 6 -4.90 -5.66 -6.87
C LYS A 6 -4.89 -5.46 -5.35
N THR A 7 -4.45 -4.32 -4.86
CA THR A 7 -4.55 -4.01 -3.42
C THR A 7 -6.02 -3.90 -3.01
N ILE A 8 -6.30 -4.33 -1.77
CA ILE A 8 -7.62 -4.27 -1.14
C ILE A 8 -7.49 -3.57 0.22
N GLN A 9 -8.60 -3.05 0.73
CA GLN A 9 -8.65 -2.38 2.04
C GLN A 9 -7.56 -1.30 2.21
N ASP A 10 -7.23 -0.57 1.13
CA ASP A 10 -6.21 0.47 1.16
C ASP A 10 -6.69 1.71 0.37
N PRO A 11 -7.25 2.72 1.06
CA PRO A 11 -7.69 3.96 0.43
C PRO A 11 -6.54 4.77 -0.20
N LEU A 12 -5.33 4.66 0.34
CA LEU A 12 -4.16 5.35 -0.20
C LEU A 12 -3.76 4.74 -1.55
N ALA A 13 -3.70 3.42 -1.64
CA ALA A 13 -3.45 2.72 -2.90
C ALA A 13 -4.57 2.98 -3.93
N ALA A 14 -5.83 3.07 -3.50
CA ALA A 14 -6.94 3.45 -4.39
C ALA A 14 -6.74 4.86 -4.99
N LYS A 15 -6.45 5.86 -4.15
CA LYS A 15 -6.20 7.24 -4.59
C LYS A 15 -4.95 7.35 -5.44
N LEU A 16 -3.90 6.56 -5.15
CA LEU A 16 -2.69 6.49 -5.96
C LEU A 16 -3.00 5.95 -7.37
N ARG A 17 -3.83 4.91 -7.50
CA ARG A 17 -4.25 4.39 -8.80
C ARG A 17 -5.01 5.43 -9.63
N GLU A 18 -5.92 6.19 -9.01
CA GLU A 18 -6.61 7.28 -9.69
C GLU A 18 -5.64 8.38 -10.15
N ARG A 19 -4.71 8.79 -9.29
CA ARG A 19 -3.69 9.80 -9.64
C ARG A 19 -2.78 9.33 -10.77
N LEU A 20 -2.32 8.08 -10.72
CA LEU A 20 -1.50 7.47 -11.76
C LEU A 20 -2.22 7.43 -13.11
N LYS A 21 -3.52 7.08 -13.11
CA LYS A 21 -4.35 7.10 -14.32
C LYS A 21 -4.56 8.52 -14.85
N GLY A 22 -4.92 9.46 -13.97
CA GLY A 22 -5.33 10.81 -14.37
C GLY A 22 -4.18 11.74 -14.76
N GLN A 23 -3.07 11.71 -14.02
CA GLN A 23 -1.96 12.65 -14.22
C GLN A 23 -0.81 12.09 -15.06
N PHE A 24 -0.61 10.77 -15.02
CA PHE A 24 0.55 10.12 -15.65
C PHE A 24 0.15 9.14 -16.76
N GLY A 25 -1.16 8.96 -17.03
CA GLY A 25 -1.65 8.05 -18.06
C GLY A 25 -1.33 6.57 -17.80
N VAL A 26 -0.94 6.20 -16.58
CA VAL A 26 -0.55 4.82 -16.25
C VAL A 26 -1.81 3.99 -16.08
N VAL A 27 -2.03 3.04 -17.00
CA VAL A 27 -3.21 2.17 -17.04
C VAL A 27 -2.84 0.71 -16.89
N LYS A 28 -3.83 -0.12 -16.52
CA LYS A 28 -3.65 -1.56 -16.39
C LYS A 28 -3.40 -2.19 -17.76
N ASN A 29 -2.52 -3.19 -17.82
CA ASN A 29 -2.32 -4.00 -19.01
C ASN A 29 -3.50 -4.98 -19.25
N SER A 30 -3.44 -5.75 -20.35
CA SER A 30 -4.42 -6.79 -20.69
C SER A 30 -4.60 -7.88 -19.62
N LYS A 31 -3.62 -8.04 -18.71
CA LYS A 31 -3.68 -8.95 -17.56
C LYS A 31 -4.19 -8.28 -16.28
N GLY A 32 -4.69 -7.04 -16.38
CA GLY A 32 -5.24 -6.27 -15.27
C GLY A 32 -4.21 -5.81 -14.23
N LYS A 33 -2.92 -5.74 -14.60
CA LYS A 33 -1.81 -5.34 -13.72
C LYS A 33 -1.23 -3.98 -14.10
N LEU A 34 -0.73 -3.22 -13.13
CA LEU A 34 0.02 -1.98 -13.34
C LEU A 34 1.53 -2.22 -13.49
N GLY A 35 2.04 -3.39 -13.10
CA GLY A 35 3.47 -3.69 -13.11
C GLY A 35 4.23 -3.05 -11.94
N ILE A 36 3.50 -2.54 -10.94
CA ILE A 36 4.05 -1.89 -9.76
C ILE A 36 3.76 -2.81 -8.57
N ASP A 37 4.81 -3.26 -7.90
CA ASP A 37 4.67 -4.05 -6.68
C ASP A 37 4.33 -3.14 -5.48
N CYS A 38 3.38 -3.57 -4.66
CA CYS A 38 2.91 -2.83 -3.50
C CYS A 38 2.84 -3.74 -2.26
N VAL A 39 3.41 -3.25 -1.16
CA VAL A 39 3.22 -3.81 0.18
C VAL A 39 1.94 -3.20 0.75
N PHE A 40 0.99 -4.05 1.12
CA PHE A 40 -0.32 -3.66 1.67
C PHE A 40 -0.78 -4.73 2.66
N SER A 41 -1.73 -4.39 3.53
CA SER A 41 -2.41 -5.33 4.42
C SER A 41 -3.80 -5.66 3.90
N THR A 42 -4.26 -6.89 4.11
CA THR A 42 -5.65 -7.30 3.82
C THR A 42 -6.62 -6.91 4.93
N GLU A 43 -6.10 -6.42 6.06
CA GLU A 43 -6.88 -5.97 7.21
C GLU A 43 -7.71 -4.72 6.86
N ALA A 44 -8.96 -4.68 7.34
CA ALA A 44 -9.80 -3.49 7.20
C ALA A 44 -9.25 -2.34 8.07
N LEU A 45 -9.35 -1.11 7.59
CA LEU A 45 -8.88 0.04 8.36
C LEU A 45 -9.71 0.20 9.64
N VAL A 46 -8.99 0.50 10.71
CA VAL A 46 -9.56 0.84 12.02
C VAL A 46 -9.63 2.35 12.15
N TYR A 47 -10.81 2.87 12.45
CA TYR A 47 -11.11 4.29 12.52
C TYR A 47 -11.32 4.72 13.98
N PRO A 48 -10.72 5.86 14.40
CA PRO A 48 -11.02 6.44 15.69
C PRO A 48 -12.45 7.00 15.72
N GLN A 49 -13.08 6.88 16.88
CA GLN A 49 -14.40 7.42 17.21
C GLN A 49 -14.28 8.60 18.19
N ALA A 50 -15.34 9.42 18.27
CA ALA A 50 -15.37 10.60 19.12
C ALA A 50 -15.34 10.26 20.63
N ASP A 51 -15.77 9.06 21.00
CA ASP A 51 -15.76 8.53 22.37
C ASP A 51 -14.39 7.93 22.77
N GLY A 52 -13.38 8.03 21.90
CA GLY A 52 -12.05 7.47 22.12
C GLY A 52 -11.93 5.97 21.82
N SER A 53 -13.02 5.30 21.44
CA SER A 53 -12.99 3.93 20.94
C SER A 53 -12.53 3.87 19.47
N VAL A 54 -12.39 2.66 18.95
CA VAL A 54 -12.06 2.43 17.54
C VAL A 54 -13.01 1.40 16.92
N CYS A 55 -13.31 1.53 15.64
CA CYS A 55 -14.07 0.50 14.93
C CYS A 55 -13.69 0.40 13.44
N ALA A 56 -14.11 -0.70 12.80
CA ALA A 56 -13.84 -0.95 11.37
C ALA A 56 -14.79 -0.20 10.42
N MET A 57 -15.89 0.36 10.93
CA MET A 57 -16.77 1.21 10.13
C MET A 57 -16.14 2.58 9.93
N LYS A 58 -16.24 3.07 8.70
CA LYS A 58 -15.78 4.41 8.34
C LYS A 58 -16.54 5.42 9.20
N SER A 59 -15.88 5.98 10.21
CA SER A 59 -16.48 7.02 11.05
C SER A 59 -16.86 8.21 10.18
N SER A 60 -18.04 8.79 10.44
CA SER A 60 -18.62 9.95 9.74
C SER A 60 -17.78 11.24 9.86
N ALA A 61 -16.54 11.14 10.35
CA ALA A 61 -15.62 12.25 10.49
C ALA A 61 -15.17 12.73 9.11
N GLU A 62 -15.84 13.76 8.62
CA GLU A 62 -15.49 14.53 7.43
C GLU A 62 -14.10 15.16 7.58
N GLY A 63 -13.20 14.94 6.61
CA GLY A 63 -11.90 15.61 6.55
C GLY A 63 -10.78 14.77 5.90
N PRO A 64 -9.66 15.41 5.49
CA PRO A 64 -8.49 14.72 4.99
C PRO A 64 -7.81 13.91 6.10
N LYS A 65 -8.12 12.62 6.19
CA LYS A 65 -7.53 11.69 7.16
C LYS A 65 -6.07 11.40 6.77
N ARG A 66 -5.17 12.20 7.34
CA ARG A 66 -3.72 12.03 7.23
C ARG A 66 -3.27 10.84 8.10
N MET A 67 -2.02 10.45 7.99
CA MET A 67 -1.42 9.44 8.86
C MET A 67 -0.67 10.18 9.98
N ASP A 68 -1.44 10.81 10.88
CA ASP A 68 -0.92 11.54 12.04
C ASP A 68 -1.77 11.27 13.29
N CYS A 69 -1.15 11.43 14.45
CA CYS A 69 -1.79 11.17 15.74
C CYS A 69 -2.77 12.27 16.20
N ALA A 70 -2.86 13.40 15.47
CA ALA A 70 -3.65 14.56 15.90
C ALA A 70 -5.07 14.54 15.33
N SER A 71 -5.22 14.14 14.07
CA SER A 71 -6.48 14.19 13.32
C SER A 71 -6.68 13.00 12.37
N GLY A 72 -5.69 12.11 12.30
CA GLY A 72 -5.54 11.10 11.28
C GLY A 72 -5.83 9.67 11.70
N PHE A 73 -5.32 8.74 10.90
CA PHE A 73 -5.25 7.33 11.27
C PHE A 73 -4.13 7.11 12.30
N GLY A 74 -4.44 6.35 13.36
CA GLY A 74 -3.44 5.83 14.27
C GLY A 74 -2.45 4.90 13.56
N ALA A 75 -1.21 4.86 14.05
CA ALA A 75 -0.17 3.99 13.53
C ALA A 75 0.58 3.33 14.69
N ALA A 76 1.01 2.08 14.47
CA ALA A 76 1.81 1.33 15.43
C ALA A 76 3.13 0.90 14.76
N THR A 77 4.25 1.09 15.48
CA THR A 77 5.59 0.76 14.98
C THR A 77 5.71 -0.66 14.47
N MET A 78 5.07 -1.63 15.14
CA MET A 78 5.10 -3.03 14.74
C MET A 78 4.54 -3.24 13.32
N VAL A 79 3.52 -2.49 12.94
CA VAL A 79 2.90 -2.57 11.60
C VAL A 79 3.74 -1.80 10.59
N THR A 80 4.04 -0.53 10.86
CA THR A 80 4.73 0.34 9.89
C THR A 80 6.16 -0.11 9.63
N ALA A 81 6.89 -0.57 10.64
CA ALA A 81 8.23 -1.12 10.47
C ALA A 81 8.19 -2.43 9.66
N THR A 82 7.24 -3.33 9.93
CA THR A 82 7.10 -4.58 9.16
C THR A 82 6.81 -4.33 7.69
N PHE A 83 5.99 -3.31 7.36
CA PHE A 83 5.79 -2.90 5.96
C PHE A 83 7.12 -2.53 5.28
N GLY A 84 7.98 -1.78 5.98
CA GLY A 84 9.33 -1.44 5.50
C GLY A 84 10.23 -2.68 5.34
N PHE A 85 10.26 -3.56 6.33
CA PHE A 85 11.06 -4.79 6.28
C PHE A 85 10.63 -5.72 5.14
N VAL A 86 9.32 -5.85 4.90
CA VAL A 86 8.79 -6.63 3.77
C VAL A 86 9.17 -5.97 2.43
N ALA A 87 9.13 -4.64 2.33
CA ALA A 87 9.54 -3.92 1.12
C ALA A 87 11.03 -4.15 0.80
N VAL A 88 11.91 -4.02 1.79
CA VAL A 88 13.35 -4.27 1.65
C VAL A 88 13.62 -5.71 1.25
N SER A 89 12.99 -6.67 1.95
CA SER A 89 13.14 -8.10 1.66
C SER A 89 12.76 -8.43 0.22
N HIS A 90 11.69 -7.81 -0.30
CA HIS A 90 11.28 -8.00 -1.69
C HIS A 90 12.24 -7.36 -2.69
N ALA A 91 12.74 -6.15 -2.41
CA ALA A 91 13.73 -5.49 -3.25
C ALA A 91 14.99 -6.34 -3.39
N LEU A 92 15.52 -6.83 -2.26
CA LEU A 92 16.68 -7.73 -2.24
C LEU A 92 16.43 -9.01 -3.03
N LYS A 93 15.27 -9.66 -2.84
CA LYS A 93 14.88 -10.85 -3.62
C LYS A 93 14.89 -10.58 -5.13
N LYS A 94 14.37 -9.42 -5.57
CA LYS A 94 14.38 -9.05 -6.99
C LYS A 94 15.78 -8.74 -7.52
N MET A 95 16.64 -8.10 -6.72
CA MET A 95 18.02 -7.82 -7.10
C MET A 95 18.82 -9.11 -7.27
N LEU A 96 18.71 -10.05 -6.32
CA LEU A 96 19.35 -11.36 -6.40
C LEU A 96 18.87 -12.16 -7.62
N ALA A 97 17.55 -12.21 -7.87
CA ALA A 97 17.01 -12.87 -9.05
C ALA A 97 17.45 -12.21 -10.36
N LYS A 98 17.64 -10.90 -10.38
CA LYS A 98 18.19 -10.18 -11.54
C LYS A 98 19.65 -10.56 -11.77
N ALA A 99 20.48 -10.56 -10.73
CA ALA A 99 21.88 -10.93 -10.80
C ALA A 99 22.05 -12.38 -11.28
N GLY A 100 21.26 -13.33 -10.76
CA GLY A 100 21.30 -14.74 -11.19
C GLY A 100 20.95 -14.93 -12.68
N ARG A 101 19.97 -14.17 -13.20
CA ARG A 101 19.63 -14.20 -14.64
C ARG A 101 20.73 -13.62 -15.53
N GLN A 102 21.45 -12.61 -15.05
CA GLN A 102 22.55 -12.01 -15.81
C GLN A 102 23.79 -12.91 -15.81
N GLY A 103 24.06 -13.62 -14.72
CA GLY A 103 25.17 -14.57 -14.63
C GLY A 103 24.97 -15.88 -15.43
N GLN A 104 23.73 -16.27 -15.74
CA GLN A 104 23.43 -17.43 -16.61
C GLN A 104 23.42 -17.09 -18.11
N ALA A 105 23.46 -15.81 -18.46
CA ALA A 105 23.43 -15.34 -19.85
C ALA A 105 24.84 -15.07 -20.44
N LEU A 106 25.88 -15.26 -19.62
CA LEU A 106 27.30 -15.26 -19.98
C LEU A 106 27.82 -16.70 -19.98
#